data_AF-A0ABD1FUU5-F1
#
_entry.id   AF-A0ABD1FUU5-F1
#
_cell.length_a   1.000
_cell.length_b   1.000
_cell.length_c   1.000
_cell.angle_alpha   90.00
_cell.angle_beta   90.00
_cell.angle_gamma   90.00
#
_symmetry.space_group_name_H-M   'P 1'
#
loop_
_entity.id
_entity.type
_entity.pdbx_description
1 polymer ?
#
loop_
_entity_poly.entity_id
_entity_poly.type
_entity_poly.pdbx_seq_one_letter_code
_entity_poly.pdbx_strand_id
1 'polypeptide(L)'
;MAKLPQTLIPSLILLLAAANTAQSQSTSFTYDFYGDQPTDLIYQGDAHFPSDTTFLRLTNAQSGNVGRVLYSNPVQFSQSGGQVDFETTINFIITPSSANAPADGLTFFIAPVGSTIPSSSTGSNFGIFGSSGSSPSVFAVEFDTYVNSAWDPRYRHIGIDIGSRSSSNTTEVGDAIIGQQVNARINYVGATKMISVHATAGSETFEVSYEYDLSGFLNSQVQVGLSAATGEYVATHDIVSWYFTATMTENNAGSRSRKELAGKIQQFVGF
;
A
#
# COMPACT_ATOMS: atom_id res chain seq x y z
N MET A 1 70.36 -22.09 24.36
CA MET A 1 69.83 -21.35 23.20
C MET A 1 68.98 -22.29 22.36
N ALA A 2 67.67 -22.32 22.60
CA ALA A 2 66.72 -23.13 21.83
C ALA A 2 65.88 -22.18 20.97
N LYS A 3 65.88 -22.40 19.64
CA LYS A 3 65.05 -21.66 18.68
C LYS A 3 63.64 -22.26 18.68
N LEU A 4 62.62 -21.44 18.94
CA LEU A 4 61.23 -21.78 18.62
C LEU A 4 61.05 -21.80 17.09
N PRO A 5 60.41 -22.83 16.50
CA PRO A 5 59.86 -22.70 15.16
C PRO A 5 58.54 -21.94 15.23
N GLN A 6 58.51 -20.79 14.56
CA GLN A 6 57.30 -20.15 14.09
C GLN A 6 56.64 -21.02 13.01
N THR A 7 55.33 -20.78 12.85
CA THR A 7 54.43 -21.22 11.77
C THR A 7 53.76 -22.57 11.96
N LEU A 8 52.46 -22.52 12.25
CA LEU A 8 51.39 -23.03 11.38
C LEU A 8 50.04 -22.62 12.02
N ILE A 9 49.55 -21.42 11.68
CA ILE A 9 48.11 -21.17 11.69
C ILE A 9 47.67 -20.94 10.24
N PRO A 10 47.41 -22.00 9.45
CA PRO A 10 46.65 -21.83 8.22
C PRO A 10 45.33 -22.59 8.39
N SER A 11 44.29 -21.94 8.93
CA SER A 11 42.89 -22.38 8.71
C SER A 11 41.80 -21.44 9.25
N LEU A 12 42.11 -20.37 10.00
CA LEU A 12 41.06 -19.47 10.50
C LEU A 12 40.84 -18.20 9.67
N ILE A 13 41.25 -18.19 8.39
CA ILE A 13 40.97 -17.08 7.45
C ILE A 13 40.01 -17.50 6.32
N LEU A 14 39.66 -18.79 6.21
CA LEU A 14 38.65 -19.26 5.25
C LEU A 14 37.25 -19.46 5.87
N LEU A 15 36.90 -18.58 6.81
CA LEU A 15 35.51 -18.35 7.20
C LEU A 15 35.17 -16.86 7.15
N LEU A 16 35.79 -16.10 6.24
CA LEU A 16 35.22 -14.83 5.79
C LEU A 16 33.99 -15.14 4.96
N ALA A 17 32.88 -15.27 5.68
CA ALA A 17 31.57 -14.76 5.30
C ALA A 17 31.27 -14.78 3.80
N ALA A 18 30.77 -15.91 3.31
CA ALA A 18 29.66 -15.85 2.37
C ALA A 18 28.40 -15.42 3.13
N ALA A 19 28.46 -14.28 3.83
CA ALA A 19 27.27 -13.54 4.14
C ALA A 19 26.75 -13.08 2.78
N ASN A 20 25.78 -13.81 2.25
CA ASN A 20 24.86 -13.22 1.29
C ASN A 20 24.19 -12.07 2.04
N THR A 21 24.79 -10.87 1.99
CA THR A 21 24.10 -9.65 2.38
C THR A 21 23.00 -9.49 1.35
N ALA A 22 21.82 -10.01 1.68
CA ALA A 22 20.60 -9.61 1.02
C ALA A 22 20.53 -8.09 1.22
N GLN A 23 20.59 -7.35 0.12
CA GLN A 23 20.43 -5.92 0.18
C GLN A 23 18.94 -5.68 0.43
N SER A 24 18.62 -4.96 1.49
CA SER A 24 17.25 -4.63 1.84
C SER A 24 17.05 -3.13 1.77
N GLN A 25 15.94 -2.71 1.17
CA GLN A 25 15.49 -1.33 1.15
C GLN A 25 14.14 -1.25 1.85
N SER A 26 14.09 -0.47 2.93
CA SER A 26 12.86 -0.23 3.67
C SER A 26 12.38 1.20 3.50
N THR A 27 11.07 1.39 3.49
CA THR A 27 10.40 2.69 3.58
C THR A 27 9.36 2.59 4.67
N SER A 28 9.36 3.52 5.62
CA SER A 28 8.33 3.57 6.66
C SER A 28 7.99 5.00 7.06
N PHE A 29 6.76 5.19 7.49
CA PHE A 29 6.28 6.43 8.07
C PHE A 29 5.12 6.16 9.02
N THR A 30 4.89 7.12 9.92
CA THR A 30 3.72 7.17 10.79
C THR A 30 3.24 8.62 10.86
N TYR A 31 1.96 8.82 10.59
CA TYR A 31 1.27 10.08 10.78
C TYR A 31 0.24 9.93 11.88
N ASP A 32 0.35 10.78 12.90
CA ASP A 32 -0.72 11.07 13.84
C ASP A 32 -1.22 12.48 13.51
N PHE A 33 -2.45 12.56 13.00
CA PHE A 33 -3.02 13.80 12.50
C PHE A 33 -3.56 14.71 13.62
N TYR A 34 -3.28 14.40 14.88
CA TYR A 34 -3.45 15.29 16.03
C TYR A 34 -2.43 16.46 16.04
N GLY A 35 -1.32 16.33 15.31
CA GLY A 35 -0.19 17.28 15.33
C GLY A 35 -0.15 18.27 14.17
N ASP A 36 1.08 18.69 13.83
CA ASP A 36 1.32 19.58 12.70
C ASP A 36 1.03 18.90 11.36
N GLN A 37 0.64 19.71 10.37
CA GLN A 37 0.46 19.24 9.01
C GLN A 37 1.75 18.58 8.47
N PRO A 38 1.70 17.33 8.00
CA PRO A 38 2.86 16.69 7.40
C PRO A 38 3.34 17.42 6.14
N THR A 39 4.65 17.58 6.02
CA THR A 39 5.29 18.30 4.90
C THR A 39 5.68 17.39 3.74
N ASP A 40 5.62 16.09 3.94
CA ASP A 40 6.00 15.04 2.98
C ASP A 40 4.80 14.28 2.41
N LEU A 41 3.61 14.89 2.48
CA LEU A 41 2.37 14.44 1.85
C LEU A 41 2.00 15.30 0.64
N ILE A 42 1.57 14.65 -0.44
CA ILE A 42 1.05 15.28 -1.65
C ILE A 42 -0.48 15.24 -1.57
N TYR A 43 -1.10 16.40 -1.47
CA TYR A 43 -2.55 16.57 -1.44
C TYR A 43 -3.08 16.78 -2.87
N GLN A 44 -4.17 16.11 -3.21
CA GLN A 44 -4.85 16.22 -4.49
C GLN A 44 -6.35 16.32 -4.29
N GLY A 45 -7.03 17.06 -5.17
CA GLY A 45 -8.47 17.25 -5.10
C GLY A 45 -8.88 18.01 -3.83
N ASP A 46 -9.94 17.54 -3.16
CA ASP A 46 -10.52 18.15 -1.97
C ASP A 46 -9.79 17.80 -0.66
N ALA A 47 -8.74 16.95 -0.74
CA ALA A 47 -8.00 16.53 0.43
C ALA A 47 -7.25 17.72 1.06
N HIS A 48 -7.41 17.90 2.37
CA HIS A 48 -6.76 18.97 3.11
C HIS A 48 -6.54 18.58 4.57
N PHE A 49 -5.72 19.36 5.26
CA PHE A 49 -5.50 19.25 6.69
C PHE A 49 -6.17 20.44 7.40
N PRO A 50 -7.39 20.26 7.97
CA PRO A 50 -8.12 21.38 8.56
C PRO A 50 -7.41 21.91 9.81
N SER A 51 -7.42 23.24 10.01
CA SER A 51 -6.85 23.89 11.20
C SER A 51 -7.54 23.44 12.49
N ASP A 52 -6.77 23.28 13.56
CA ASP A 52 -7.25 22.93 14.90
C ASP A 52 -8.07 21.62 14.96
N THR A 53 -7.77 20.66 14.07
CA THR A 53 -8.41 19.34 14.04
C THR A 53 -7.41 18.23 14.32
N THR A 54 -7.93 17.02 14.50
CA THR A 54 -7.15 15.82 14.84
C THR A 54 -7.16 14.80 13.72
N PHE A 55 -7.41 15.25 12.49
CA PHE A 55 -7.59 14.38 11.33
C PHE A 55 -7.18 15.08 10.04
N LEU A 56 -6.74 14.29 9.06
CA LEU A 56 -6.68 14.72 7.66
C LEU A 56 -8.02 14.42 7.00
N ARG A 57 -8.59 15.39 6.29
CA ARG A 57 -9.86 15.20 5.58
C ARG A 57 -9.60 14.91 4.11
N LEU A 58 -10.11 13.78 3.61
CA LEU A 58 -10.04 13.46 2.18
C LEU A 58 -11.17 14.14 1.39
N THR A 59 -12.40 14.16 1.90
CA THR A 59 -13.52 14.84 1.25
C THR A 59 -14.44 15.52 2.25
N ASN A 60 -15.11 16.58 1.80
CA ASN A 60 -16.23 17.16 2.53
C ASN A 60 -17.51 16.39 2.20
N ALA A 61 -18.55 16.57 3.02
CA ALA A 61 -19.88 16.03 2.76
C ALA A 61 -20.61 16.86 1.68
N GLN A 62 -20.05 16.88 0.47
CA GLN A 62 -20.55 17.60 -0.71
C GLN A 62 -20.52 16.69 -1.92
N SER A 63 -21.47 16.85 -2.84
CA SER A 63 -21.60 15.97 -4.00
C SER A 63 -20.43 16.14 -4.97
N GLY A 64 -19.93 15.03 -5.50
CA GLY A 64 -18.87 15.02 -6.51
C GLY A 64 -17.50 15.46 -5.98
N ASN A 65 -17.27 15.40 -4.67
CA ASN A 65 -15.93 15.58 -4.09
C ASN A 65 -15.06 14.33 -4.32
N VAL A 66 -13.77 14.58 -4.51
CA VAL A 66 -12.72 13.56 -4.58
C VAL A 66 -11.45 14.13 -3.99
N GLY A 67 -10.82 13.39 -3.08
CA GLY A 67 -9.56 13.83 -2.51
C GLY A 67 -8.62 12.67 -2.25
N ARG A 68 -7.34 12.92 -2.49
CA ARG A 68 -6.27 11.95 -2.27
C ARG A 68 -5.14 12.57 -1.50
N VAL A 69 -4.50 11.75 -0.68
CA VAL A 69 -3.20 12.06 -0.11
C VAL A 69 -2.22 10.95 -0.48
N LEU A 70 -1.02 11.31 -0.93
CA LEU A 70 0.03 10.37 -1.29
C LEU A 70 1.29 10.66 -0.48
N TYR A 71 2.00 9.62 -0.08
CA TYR A 71 3.34 9.77 0.44
C TYR A 71 4.28 10.26 -0.68
N SER A 72 5.05 11.31 -0.41
CA SER A 72 5.83 11.99 -1.45
C SER A 72 7.00 11.16 -1.99
N ASN A 73 7.64 10.33 -1.15
CA ASN A 73 8.78 9.53 -1.57
C ASN A 73 8.33 8.19 -2.18
N PRO A 74 8.80 7.84 -3.39
CA PRO A 74 8.49 6.55 -3.99
C PRO A 74 8.96 5.34 -3.16
N VAL A 75 8.14 4.31 -3.10
CA VAL A 75 8.43 3.00 -2.52
C VAL A 75 8.98 2.08 -3.61
N GLN A 76 10.10 1.40 -3.35
CA GLN A 76 10.58 0.33 -4.23
C GLN A 76 9.74 -0.93 -4.01
N PHE A 77 8.96 -1.30 -5.03
CA PHE A 77 8.05 -2.44 -4.99
C PHE A 77 8.60 -3.69 -5.70
N SER A 78 9.50 -3.53 -6.67
CA SER A 78 10.19 -4.66 -7.30
C SER A 78 11.56 -4.26 -7.86
N GLN A 79 12.57 -5.11 -7.64
CA GLN A 79 13.92 -4.93 -8.19
C GLN A 79 14.63 -6.28 -8.32
N SER A 80 15.15 -6.62 -9.50
CA SER A 80 16.05 -7.77 -9.73
C SER A 80 15.55 -9.14 -9.19
N GLY A 81 14.24 -9.39 -9.18
CA GLY A 81 13.65 -10.62 -8.61
C GLY A 81 13.63 -10.64 -7.07
N GLY A 82 13.75 -9.49 -6.43
CA GLY A 82 13.55 -9.27 -5.00
C GLY A 82 12.08 -9.41 -4.60
N GLN A 83 11.87 -9.62 -3.30
CA GLN A 83 10.56 -9.78 -2.70
C GLN A 83 10.21 -8.54 -1.87
N VAL A 84 8.96 -8.08 -1.95
CA VAL A 84 8.44 -7.01 -1.10
C VAL A 84 7.38 -7.54 -0.16
N ASP A 85 7.54 -7.18 1.10
CA ASP A 85 6.50 -7.27 2.10
C ASP A 85 6.10 -5.83 2.50
N PHE A 86 4.80 -5.56 2.65
CA PHE A 86 4.35 -4.28 3.18
C PHE A 86 3.23 -4.44 4.20
N GLU A 87 3.14 -3.46 5.09
CA GLU A 87 2.05 -3.33 6.03
C GLU A 87 1.61 -1.87 6.09
N THR A 88 0.31 -1.64 6.15
CA THR A 88 -0.27 -0.33 6.44
C THR A 88 -1.36 -0.47 7.48
N THR A 89 -1.45 0.49 8.39
CA THR A 89 -2.53 0.60 9.36
C THR A 89 -3.15 1.98 9.26
N ILE A 90 -4.46 2.05 9.07
CA ILE A 90 -5.19 3.29 8.87
C ILE A 90 -6.30 3.34 9.92
N ASN A 91 -6.37 4.45 10.65
CA ASN A 91 -7.50 4.77 11.51
C ASN A 91 -8.30 5.89 10.85
N PHE A 92 -9.59 5.66 10.62
CA PHE A 92 -10.44 6.63 9.93
C PHE A 92 -11.87 6.63 10.47
N ILE A 93 -12.61 7.69 10.15
CA ILE A 93 -14.02 7.84 10.46
C ILE A 93 -14.74 8.30 9.17
N ILE A 94 -15.82 7.62 8.82
CA ILE A 94 -16.72 8.03 7.72
C ILE A 94 -17.98 8.62 8.34
N THR A 95 -18.20 9.93 8.18
CA THR A 95 -19.37 10.62 8.77
C THR A 95 -20.34 11.06 7.67
N PRO A 96 -21.47 10.35 7.48
CA PRO A 96 -22.42 10.70 6.44
C PRO A 96 -23.20 11.98 6.79
N SER A 97 -23.59 12.75 5.78
CA SER A 97 -24.45 13.94 6.00
C SER A 97 -25.86 13.58 6.48
N SER A 98 -26.32 12.38 6.13
CA SER A 98 -27.59 11.81 6.59
C SER A 98 -27.41 10.32 6.87
N ALA A 99 -28.01 9.82 7.95
CA ALA A 99 -27.82 8.44 8.42
C ALA A 99 -28.21 7.37 7.38
N ASN A 100 -29.11 7.68 6.45
CA ASN A 100 -29.67 6.70 5.52
C ASN A 100 -28.93 6.59 4.19
N ALA A 101 -27.87 7.38 3.97
CA ALA A 101 -27.19 7.39 2.67
C ALA A 101 -25.70 7.79 2.77
N PRO A 102 -24.85 6.95 3.37
CA PRO A 102 -23.40 7.09 3.27
C PRO A 102 -22.94 6.74 1.85
N ALA A 103 -22.08 7.57 1.27
CA ALA A 103 -21.35 7.24 0.05
C ALA A 103 -20.11 8.13 -0.15
N ASP A 104 -19.15 7.72 -0.98
CA ASP A 104 -19.06 6.37 -1.58
C ASP A 104 -18.12 5.50 -0.75
N GLY A 105 -17.06 6.09 -0.19
CA GLY A 105 -16.17 5.41 0.73
C GLY A 105 -14.72 5.87 0.59
N LEU A 106 -13.82 5.04 1.08
CA LEU A 106 -12.40 5.32 1.21
C LEU A 106 -11.58 4.14 0.70
N THR A 107 -10.39 4.41 0.17
CA THR A 107 -9.45 3.38 -0.28
C THR A 107 -8.04 3.66 0.24
N PHE A 108 -7.33 2.61 0.68
CA PHE A 108 -5.87 2.57 0.58
C PHE A 108 -5.51 2.18 -0.84
N PHE A 109 -4.55 2.85 -1.47
CA PHE A 109 -4.13 2.50 -2.82
C PHE A 109 -2.61 2.58 -3.02
N ILE A 110 -2.14 1.80 -3.99
CA ILE A 110 -0.78 1.83 -4.51
C ILE A 110 -0.87 2.08 -6.01
N ALA A 111 -0.16 3.09 -6.51
CA ALA A 111 -0.22 3.53 -7.90
C ALA A 111 1.17 3.90 -8.45
N PRO A 112 1.30 4.06 -9.78
CA PRO A 112 2.53 4.57 -10.37
C PRO A 112 2.93 5.94 -9.80
N VAL A 113 4.24 6.18 -9.71
CA VAL A 113 4.78 7.49 -9.30
C VAL A 113 4.25 8.59 -10.21
N GLY A 114 3.78 9.68 -9.61
CA GLY A 114 3.20 10.82 -10.34
C GLY A 114 1.73 10.62 -10.73
N SER A 115 1.06 9.58 -10.21
CA SER A 115 -0.38 9.39 -10.36
C SER A 115 -1.17 10.65 -9.98
N THR A 116 -2.16 11.00 -10.82
CA THR A 116 -3.14 12.07 -10.58
C THR A 116 -4.56 11.51 -10.55
N ILE A 117 -5.50 12.28 -10.01
CA ILE A 117 -6.93 11.93 -10.01
C ILE A 117 -7.39 11.75 -11.47
N PRO A 118 -7.91 10.57 -11.88
CA PRO A 118 -8.44 10.37 -13.22
C PRO A 118 -9.66 11.25 -13.48
N SER A 119 -9.92 11.60 -14.73
CA SER A 119 -11.17 12.29 -15.10
C SER A 119 -12.38 11.39 -14.79
N SER A 120 -13.47 12.00 -14.28
CA SER A 120 -14.73 11.30 -13.98
C SER A 120 -14.56 10.14 -12.97
N SER A 121 -13.73 10.37 -11.96
CA SER A 121 -13.40 9.39 -10.92
C SER A 121 -14.05 9.66 -9.56
N THR A 122 -15.02 10.56 -9.47
CA THR A 122 -15.84 10.78 -8.26
C THR A 122 -16.74 9.56 -7.98
N GLY A 123 -17.40 9.55 -6.83
CA GLY A 123 -18.26 8.47 -6.38
C GLY A 123 -17.55 7.10 -6.35
N SER A 124 -18.22 6.08 -6.87
CA SER A 124 -17.78 4.67 -6.96
C SER A 124 -16.43 4.39 -7.64
N ASN A 125 -15.73 5.41 -8.14
CA ASN A 125 -14.40 5.28 -8.73
C ASN A 125 -13.29 5.74 -7.77
N PHE A 126 -13.67 6.24 -6.58
CA PHE A 126 -12.81 6.58 -5.45
C PHE A 126 -11.62 7.51 -5.78
N GLY A 127 -11.62 8.24 -6.90
CA GLY A 127 -10.47 9.03 -7.33
C GLY A 127 -9.28 8.21 -7.86
N ILE A 128 -9.42 6.90 -8.03
CA ILE A 128 -8.33 6.00 -8.42
C ILE A 128 -8.62 5.21 -9.71
N PHE A 129 -9.89 5.04 -10.05
CA PHE A 129 -10.31 4.39 -11.30
C PHE A 129 -10.83 5.40 -12.32
N GLY A 130 -10.57 5.15 -13.60
CA GLY A 130 -11.15 5.94 -14.69
C GLY A 130 -12.64 5.67 -14.87
N SER A 131 -13.27 6.36 -15.83
CA SER A 131 -14.71 6.24 -16.10
C SER A 131 -15.18 4.81 -16.42
N SER A 132 -14.29 3.94 -16.93
CA SER A 132 -14.59 2.52 -17.18
C SER A 132 -14.57 1.66 -15.92
N GLY A 133 -14.22 2.21 -14.76
CA GLY A 133 -13.98 1.46 -13.53
C GLY A 133 -12.66 0.71 -13.52
N SER A 134 -11.69 1.08 -14.39
CA SER A 134 -10.40 0.40 -14.51
C SER A 134 -9.24 1.39 -14.42
N SER A 135 -8.12 0.91 -13.87
CA SER A 135 -6.85 1.65 -13.83
C SER A 135 -5.71 0.63 -13.77
N PRO A 136 -5.07 0.31 -14.92
CA PRO A 136 -3.96 -0.64 -14.96
C PRO A 136 -2.85 -0.23 -13.99
N SER A 137 -2.32 -1.20 -13.25
CA SER A 137 -1.25 -0.99 -12.24
C SER A 137 -1.66 -0.14 -11.03
N VAL A 138 -2.96 -0.08 -10.71
CA VAL A 138 -3.45 0.39 -9.41
C VAL A 138 -3.96 -0.79 -8.59
N PHE A 139 -3.43 -0.93 -7.39
CA PHE A 139 -3.95 -1.83 -6.35
C PHE A 139 -4.68 -0.98 -5.31
N ALA A 140 -5.80 -1.47 -4.79
CA ALA A 140 -6.46 -0.84 -3.67
C ALA A 140 -7.10 -1.84 -2.70
N VAL A 141 -7.31 -1.37 -1.47
CA VAL A 141 -8.27 -1.94 -0.52
C VAL A 141 -9.33 -0.88 -0.30
N GLU A 142 -10.57 -1.19 -0.66
CA GLU A 142 -11.72 -0.29 -0.52
C GLU A 142 -12.51 -0.58 0.76
N PHE A 143 -13.07 0.48 1.33
CA PHE A 143 -14.04 0.48 2.40
C PHE A 143 -15.30 1.13 1.82
N ASP A 144 -16.08 0.32 1.11
CA ASP A 144 -17.20 0.77 0.32
C ASP A 144 -18.47 0.84 1.16
N THR A 145 -19.04 2.05 1.19
CA THR A 145 -20.25 2.37 1.95
C THR A 145 -21.51 2.42 1.09
N TYR A 146 -21.38 2.28 -0.23
CA TYR A 146 -22.49 2.42 -1.15
C TYR A 146 -22.51 1.35 -2.24
N VAL A 147 -23.53 0.49 -2.19
CA VAL A 147 -23.68 -0.61 -3.14
C VAL A 147 -24.06 -0.12 -4.54
N ASN A 148 -23.13 -0.20 -5.49
CA ASN A 148 -23.39 -0.09 -6.91
C ASN A 148 -23.66 -1.48 -7.52
N SER A 149 -24.94 -1.79 -7.73
CA SER A 149 -25.43 -3.11 -8.15
C SER A 149 -24.83 -3.70 -9.43
N ALA A 150 -24.09 -2.92 -10.22
CA ALA A 150 -23.46 -3.38 -11.45
C ALA A 150 -22.09 -4.06 -11.24
N TRP A 151 -21.40 -3.83 -10.11
CA TRP A 151 -20.10 -4.46 -9.81
C TRP A 151 -19.93 -4.85 -8.34
N ASP A 152 -20.68 -4.27 -7.41
CA ASP A 152 -20.57 -4.59 -5.99
C ASP A 152 -21.38 -5.81 -5.59
N PRO A 153 -20.97 -6.51 -4.51
CA PRO A 153 -21.88 -7.38 -3.79
C PRO A 153 -23.11 -6.60 -3.28
N ARG A 154 -24.17 -7.31 -2.90
CA ARG A 154 -25.44 -6.69 -2.45
C ARG A 154 -25.38 -6.12 -1.03
N TYR A 155 -24.19 -5.77 -0.55
CA TYR A 155 -23.92 -5.31 0.80
C TYR A 155 -22.72 -4.37 0.81
N ARG A 156 -22.66 -3.47 1.80
CA ARG A 156 -21.46 -2.66 2.07
C ARG A 156 -20.31 -3.57 2.47
N HIS A 157 -19.11 -3.26 2.04
CA HIS A 157 -18.02 -4.22 2.13
C HIS A 157 -16.65 -3.58 2.27
N ILE A 158 -15.70 -4.40 2.72
CA ILE A 158 -14.29 -4.18 2.48
C ILE A 158 -13.89 -5.05 1.30
N GLY A 159 -13.17 -4.46 0.36
CA GLY A 159 -12.84 -5.07 -0.92
C GLY A 159 -11.35 -5.04 -1.24
N ILE A 160 -10.87 -6.00 -2.04
CA ILE A 160 -9.50 -6.05 -2.56
C ILE A 160 -9.55 -5.86 -4.07
N ASP A 161 -9.04 -4.72 -4.54
CA ASP A 161 -9.11 -4.28 -5.92
C ASP A 161 -7.79 -4.45 -6.67
N ILE A 162 -7.86 -5.14 -7.80
CA ILE A 162 -6.73 -5.37 -8.69
C ILE A 162 -7.00 -4.69 -10.05
N GLY A 163 -6.60 -3.43 -10.18
CA GLY A 163 -6.69 -2.66 -11.42
C GLY A 163 -8.11 -2.33 -11.89
N SER A 164 -9.10 -2.61 -11.05
CA SER A 164 -10.53 -2.49 -11.32
C SER A 164 -11.28 -2.21 -10.02
N ARG A 165 -12.35 -1.41 -10.08
CA ARG A 165 -13.28 -1.16 -8.95
C ARG A 165 -14.17 -2.36 -8.59
N SER A 166 -14.08 -3.43 -9.37
CA SER A 166 -14.79 -4.67 -9.04
C SER A 166 -13.83 -5.54 -8.25
N SER A 167 -14.08 -5.61 -6.96
CA SER A 167 -13.28 -6.33 -5.99
C SER A 167 -13.06 -7.81 -6.37
N SER A 168 -11.84 -8.28 -6.19
CA SER A 168 -11.47 -9.69 -6.39
C SER A 168 -11.93 -10.59 -5.24
N ASN A 169 -12.05 -10.02 -4.04
CA ASN A 169 -12.68 -10.65 -2.89
C ASN A 169 -13.22 -9.58 -1.94
N THR A 170 -14.28 -9.89 -1.19
CA THR A 170 -14.98 -8.95 -0.32
C THR A 170 -15.37 -9.59 1.00
N THR A 171 -15.55 -8.76 2.03
CA THR A 171 -16.21 -9.16 3.29
C THR A 171 -17.29 -8.14 3.65
N GLU A 172 -18.45 -8.62 4.10
CA GLU A 172 -19.60 -7.80 4.46
C GLU A 172 -19.35 -7.05 5.77
N VAL A 173 -19.66 -5.75 5.81
CA VAL A 173 -19.47 -4.91 7.00
C VAL A 173 -20.75 -4.26 7.53
N GLY A 174 -21.87 -4.41 6.83
CA GLY A 174 -23.14 -3.80 7.22
C GLY A 174 -23.01 -2.29 7.42
N ASP A 175 -23.47 -1.79 8.58
CA ASP A 175 -23.33 -0.38 8.98
C ASP A 175 -22.12 -0.11 9.88
N ALA A 176 -21.31 -1.13 10.21
CA ALA A 176 -20.31 -1.06 11.26
C ALA A 176 -19.19 -0.04 11.02
N ILE A 177 -18.89 0.28 9.76
CA ILE A 177 -17.83 1.24 9.39
C ILE A 177 -18.33 2.69 9.28
N ILE A 178 -19.59 2.97 9.61
CA ILE A 178 -20.22 4.29 9.46
C ILE A 178 -20.30 4.99 10.83
N GLY A 179 -19.88 6.25 10.88
CA GLY A 179 -20.05 7.13 12.04
C GLY A 179 -19.19 6.78 13.27
N GLN A 180 -18.34 5.76 13.16
CA GLN A 180 -17.42 5.35 14.21
C GLN A 180 -16.01 5.15 13.66
N GLN A 181 -15.03 5.10 14.57
CA GLN A 181 -13.64 4.89 14.17
C GLN A 181 -13.42 3.44 13.75
N VAL A 182 -12.83 3.27 12.58
CA VAL A 182 -12.39 2.00 12.01
C VAL A 182 -10.88 1.93 12.10
N ASN A 183 -10.35 0.81 12.58
CA ASN A 183 -8.93 0.47 12.49
C ASN A 183 -8.77 -0.59 11.41
N ALA A 184 -8.01 -0.32 10.35
CA ALA A 184 -7.76 -1.29 9.30
C ALA A 184 -6.27 -1.54 9.12
N ARG A 185 -5.87 -2.80 9.27
CA ARG A 185 -4.51 -3.28 9.01
C ARG A 185 -4.50 -4.10 7.72
N ILE A 186 -3.70 -3.68 6.76
CA ILE A 186 -3.53 -4.33 5.46
C ILE A 186 -2.08 -4.81 5.37
N ASN A 187 -1.89 -6.08 5.03
CA ASN A 187 -0.60 -6.72 4.91
C ASN A 187 -0.47 -7.38 3.54
N TYR A 188 0.72 -7.31 2.95
CA TYR A 188 1.12 -8.11 1.81
C TYR A 188 2.42 -8.84 2.12
N VAL A 189 2.40 -10.16 1.93
CA VAL A 189 3.58 -11.02 2.07
C VAL A 189 4.00 -11.49 0.69
N GLY A 190 5.12 -10.97 0.18
CA GLY A 190 5.58 -11.23 -1.18
C GLY A 190 6.01 -12.68 -1.44
N ALA A 191 6.30 -13.46 -0.39
CA ALA A 191 6.66 -14.87 -0.51
C ALA A 191 5.45 -15.74 -0.86
N THR A 192 4.31 -15.45 -0.22
CA THR A 192 3.05 -16.18 -0.40
C THR A 192 2.10 -15.47 -1.36
N LYS A 193 2.46 -14.25 -1.81
CA LYS A 193 1.60 -13.38 -2.62
C LYS A 193 0.28 -13.05 -1.94
N MET A 194 0.27 -13.12 -0.61
CA MET A 194 -0.96 -13.02 0.16
C MET A 194 -1.21 -11.59 0.59
N ILE A 195 -2.35 -11.05 0.16
CA ILE A 195 -2.92 -9.80 0.64
C ILE A 195 -3.90 -10.17 1.75
N SER A 196 -3.82 -9.50 2.90
CA SER A 196 -4.72 -9.74 4.02
C SER A 196 -5.14 -8.42 4.65
N VAL A 197 -6.43 -8.26 4.86
CA VAL A 197 -7.04 -7.12 5.53
C VAL A 197 -7.68 -7.61 6.81
N HIS A 198 -7.36 -6.96 7.92
CA HIS A 198 -8.02 -7.13 9.20
C HIS A 198 -8.50 -5.76 9.67
N ALA A 199 -9.81 -5.58 9.78
CA ALA A 199 -10.42 -4.35 10.22
C ALA A 199 -11.26 -4.55 11.47
N THR A 200 -11.28 -3.55 12.35
CA THR A 200 -12.17 -3.52 13.51
C THR A 200 -12.95 -2.21 13.55
N ALA A 201 -14.20 -2.31 13.96
CA ALA A 201 -15.08 -1.16 14.17
C ALA A 201 -15.94 -1.45 15.42
N GLY A 202 -15.69 -0.74 16.50
CA GLY A 202 -16.28 -1.06 17.80
C GLY A 202 -15.89 -2.46 18.28
N SER A 203 -16.87 -3.35 18.46
CA SER A 203 -16.65 -4.75 18.85
C SER A 203 -16.63 -5.73 17.67
N GLU A 204 -16.85 -5.25 16.45
CA GLU A 204 -16.93 -6.07 15.25
C GLU A 204 -15.55 -6.16 14.57
N THR A 205 -15.27 -7.33 13.99
CA THR A 205 -14.03 -7.64 13.27
C THR A 205 -14.37 -8.17 11.89
N PHE A 206 -13.65 -7.68 10.88
CA PHE A 206 -13.82 -8.04 9.48
C PHE A 206 -12.49 -8.47 8.89
N GLU A 207 -12.50 -9.55 8.12
CA GLU A 207 -11.32 -10.09 7.45
C GLU A 207 -11.62 -10.40 5.99
N VAL A 208 -10.68 -10.07 5.11
CA VAL A 208 -10.68 -10.49 3.70
C VAL A 208 -9.24 -10.71 3.25
N SER A 209 -9.03 -11.71 2.41
CA SER A 209 -7.71 -12.02 1.86
C SER A 209 -7.80 -12.42 0.39
N TYR A 210 -6.69 -12.24 -0.32
CA TYR A 210 -6.59 -12.61 -1.72
C TYR A 210 -5.14 -12.92 -2.10
N GLU A 211 -4.93 -14.04 -2.82
CA GLU A 211 -3.62 -14.41 -3.35
C GLU A 211 -3.41 -13.74 -4.71
N TYR A 212 -2.47 -12.80 -4.78
CA TYR A 212 -2.16 -12.12 -6.03
C TYR A 212 -0.72 -11.58 -6.06
N ASP A 213 -0.03 -11.76 -7.19
CA ASP A 213 1.34 -11.28 -7.35
C ASP A 213 1.41 -9.79 -7.68
N LEU A 214 1.32 -8.94 -6.64
CA LEU A 214 1.47 -7.50 -6.77
C LEU A 214 2.81 -7.09 -7.38
N SER A 215 3.89 -7.86 -7.19
CA SER A 215 5.21 -7.55 -7.77
C SER A 215 5.23 -7.67 -9.30
N GLY A 216 4.39 -8.53 -9.87
CA GLY A 216 4.21 -8.67 -11.32
C GLY A 216 3.19 -7.69 -11.93
N PHE A 217 2.41 -7.02 -11.09
CA PHE A 217 1.32 -6.14 -11.49
C PHE A 217 1.62 -4.65 -11.34
N LEU A 218 2.30 -4.28 -10.25
CA LEU A 218 2.69 -2.91 -9.94
C LEU A 218 4.04 -2.56 -10.58
N ASN A 219 4.26 -1.26 -10.80
CA ASN A 219 5.54 -0.74 -11.27
C ASN A 219 6.65 -1.00 -10.23
N SER A 220 7.91 -1.00 -10.68
CA SER A 220 9.07 -1.18 -9.79
C SER A 220 9.17 -0.12 -8.70
N GLN A 221 8.76 1.10 -9.02
CA GLN A 221 8.58 2.21 -8.08
C GLN A 221 7.11 2.63 -8.08
N VAL A 222 6.56 2.80 -6.88
CA VAL A 222 5.16 3.17 -6.66
C VAL A 222 5.05 4.29 -5.64
N GLN A 223 3.89 4.93 -5.59
CA GLN A 223 3.49 5.73 -4.44
C GLN A 223 2.29 5.07 -3.76
N VAL A 224 2.23 5.25 -2.45
CA VAL A 224 1.12 4.77 -1.62
C VAL A 224 0.30 5.96 -1.16
N GLY A 225 -1.00 5.78 -1.05
CA GLY A 225 -1.91 6.87 -0.71
C GLY A 225 -3.23 6.40 -0.14
N LEU A 226 -4.00 7.38 0.32
CA LEU A 226 -5.39 7.23 0.71
C LEU A 226 -6.24 8.09 -0.22
N SER A 227 -7.39 7.58 -0.60
CA SER A 227 -8.32 8.27 -1.49
C SER A 227 -9.74 8.11 -0.98
N ALA A 228 -10.57 9.11 -1.18
CA ALA A 228 -12.01 9.02 -0.93
C ALA A 228 -12.76 9.82 -1.98
N ALA A 229 -14.01 9.44 -2.19
CA ALA A 229 -14.88 10.15 -3.10
C ALA A 229 -16.33 10.13 -2.62
N THR A 230 -17.11 11.01 -3.21
CA THR A 230 -18.55 11.16 -2.96
C THR A 230 -19.28 11.30 -4.29
N GLY A 231 -20.54 10.90 -4.31
CA GLY A 231 -21.42 10.91 -5.46
C GLY A 231 -22.64 11.79 -5.18
N GLU A 232 -23.83 11.27 -5.45
CA GLU A 232 -25.09 11.92 -5.06
C GLU A 232 -25.27 11.92 -3.54
N TYR A 233 -24.89 10.82 -2.91
CA TYR A 233 -24.79 10.67 -1.47
C TYR A 233 -23.37 11.00 -1.00
N VAL A 234 -23.25 11.45 0.25
CA VAL A 234 -22.03 12.15 0.70
C VAL A 234 -21.70 11.87 2.16
N ALA A 235 -20.41 11.80 2.44
CA ALA A 235 -19.83 11.70 3.78
C ALA A 235 -18.52 12.50 3.87
N THR A 236 -18.13 12.90 5.07
CA THR A 236 -16.72 13.24 5.33
C THR A 236 -15.92 11.95 5.52
N HIS A 237 -14.68 11.98 5.07
CA HIS A 237 -13.74 10.86 5.20
C HIS A 237 -12.49 11.38 5.91
N ASP A 238 -12.45 11.16 7.21
CA ASP A 238 -11.48 11.77 8.12
C ASP A 238 -10.48 10.70 8.58
N ILE A 239 -9.20 10.91 8.28
CA ILE A 239 -8.09 10.03 8.65
C ILE A 239 -7.50 10.51 9.96
N VAL A 240 -7.56 9.67 10.99
CA VAL A 240 -7.04 9.95 12.33
C VAL A 240 -5.54 9.65 12.40
N SER A 241 -5.12 8.52 11.84
CA SER A 241 -3.70 8.19 11.72
C SER A 241 -3.44 7.21 10.59
N TRP A 242 -2.20 7.24 10.10
CA TRP A 242 -1.76 6.38 9.00
C TRP A 242 -0.31 5.95 9.21
N TYR A 243 -0.13 4.64 9.33
CA TYR A 243 1.17 3.98 9.40
C TYR A 243 1.40 3.17 8.13
N PHE A 244 2.64 3.18 7.63
CA PHE A 244 3.07 2.33 6.54
C PHE A 244 4.49 1.84 6.74
N THR A 245 4.77 0.61 6.33
CA THR A 245 6.11 0.09 6.11
C THR A 245 6.14 -0.82 4.89
N ALA A 246 7.22 -0.77 4.14
CA ALA A 246 7.54 -1.72 3.09
C ALA A 246 9.01 -2.09 3.19
N THR A 247 9.33 -3.37 2.98
CA THR A 247 10.70 -3.87 2.94
C THR A 247 10.90 -4.71 1.69
N MET A 248 11.78 -4.24 0.81
CA MET A 248 12.22 -4.96 -0.38
C MET A 248 13.52 -5.68 -0.08
N THR A 249 13.56 -7.00 -0.27
CA THR A 249 14.77 -7.82 -0.10
C THR A 249 15.25 -8.32 -1.46
N GLU A 250 16.46 -7.93 -1.85
CA GLU A 250 17.08 -8.37 -3.11
C GLU A 250 17.63 -9.79 -3.03
N ASN A 251 17.26 -10.62 -4.01
CA ASN A 251 17.83 -11.94 -4.19
C ASN A 251 19.15 -11.89 -4.98
N ASN A 252 20.26 -11.62 -4.28
CA ASN A 252 21.59 -11.52 -4.87
C ASN A 252 22.17 -12.83 -5.46
N ALA A 253 21.46 -13.95 -5.32
CA ALA A 253 21.92 -15.28 -5.76
C ALA A 253 22.14 -15.38 -7.28
N GLY A 254 21.34 -14.69 -8.11
CA GLY A 254 21.47 -14.74 -9.58
C GLY A 254 22.53 -13.79 -10.17
N SER A 255 22.78 -12.67 -9.48
CA SER A 255 23.71 -11.61 -9.92
C SER A 255 25.18 -12.04 -9.76
N ARG A 256 25.53 -12.64 -8.62
CA ARG A 256 26.88 -13.14 -8.36
C ARG A 256 27.25 -14.32 -9.25
N SER A 257 26.34 -15.28 -9.45
CA SER A 257 26.55 -16.43 -10.35
C SER A 257 26.86 -15.98 -11.79
N ARG A 258 26.14 -14.99 -12.34
CA ARG A 258 26.42 -14.46 -13.68
C ARG A 258 27.74 -13.69 -13.75
N LYS A 259 28.09 -12.90 -12.72
CA LYS A 259 29.38 -12.19 -12.67
C LYS A 259 30.56 -13.15 -12.51
N GLU A 260 30.42 -14.20 -11.72
CA GLU A 260 31.41 -15.27 -11.59
C GLU A 260 31.56 -16.06 -12.89
N LEU A 261 30.45 -16.36 -13.58
CA LEU A 261 30.49 -17.04 -14.87
C LEU A 261 31.11 -16.16 -15.95
N ALA A 262 30.79 -14.86 -16.00
CA ALA A 262 31.37 -13.89 -16.93
C ALA A 262 32.86 -13.64 -16.66
N GLY A 263 33.26 -13.55 -15.38
CA GLY A 263 34.66 -13.44 -14.98
C GLY A 263 35.48 -14.68 -15.33
N LYS A 264 34.89 -15.88 -15.18
CA LYS A 264 35.49 -17.13 -15.67
C LYS A 264 35.60 -17.15 -17.20
N ILE A 265 34.57 -16.73 -17.93
CA ILE A 265 34.61 -16.69 -19.41
C ILE A 265 35.66 -15.70 -19.91
N GLN A 266 35.82 -14.52 -19.28
CA GLN A 266 36.91 -13.59 -19.63
C GLN A 266 38.31 -14.14 -19.32
N GLN A 267 38.44 -15.02 -18.33
CA GLN A 267 39.69 -15.74 -18.05
C GLN A 267 40.00 -16.84 -19.08
N PHE A 268 38.99 -17.38 -19.77
CA PHE A 268 39.14 -18.41 -20.80
C PHE A 268 39.19 -17.86 -22.23
N VAL A 269 38.70 -16.64 -22.46
CA VAL A 269 38.68 -15.98 -23.77
C VAL A 269 39.53 -14.71 -23.67
N GLY A 270 40.84 -14.89 -23.57
CA GLY A 270 41.79 -13.79 -23.54
C GLY A 270 41.84 -13.02 -24.86
N PHE A 271 41.82 -11.69 -24.74
CA PHE A 271 42.71 -10.79 -25.45
C PHE A 271 43.43 -9.94 -24.41
#